data_AF-A0A517TIU3-F1
#
_entry.id   AF-A0A517TIU3-F1
#
_cell.length_a   1.000
_cell.length_b   1.000
_cell.length_c   1.000
_cell.angle_alpha   90.00
_cell.angle_beta   90.00
_cell.angle_gamma   90.00
#
_symmetry.space_group_name_H-M   'P 1'
#
loop_
_entity.id
_entity.type
_entity.pdbx_description
1 polymer ?
#
loop_
_entity_poly.entity_id
_entity_poly.type
_entity_poly.pdbx_seq_one_letter_code
_entity_poly.pdbx_strand_id
1 'polypeptide(L)'
;MGLSQPIALWWLIAKVLFISGLLRGWRWVFYLFLIVAGHHAVLFWGKNTAAAALNLVLILATLASWRHFYRKPEDSSITPAREPG
;
A
#
# COMPACT_ATOMS: atom_id res chain seq x y z
N MET A 1 15.38 15.56 28.72
CA MET A 1 14.50 14.40 28.45
C MET A 1 14.74 13.98 27.00
N GLY A 2 15.07 12.71 26.79
CA GLY A 2 15.91 12.23 25.68
C GLY A 2 15.33 12.35 24.28
N LEU A 3 16.11 12.96 23.39
CA LEU A 3 15.96 12.97 21.92
C LEU A 3 16.31 11.59 21.33
N SER A 4 15.71 10.52 21.83
CA SER A 4 16.30 9.18 21.74
C SER A 4 15.50 8.17 20.93
N GLN A 5 14.76 8.55 19.87
CA GLN A 5 14.37 7.58 18.80
C GLN A 5 14.23 8.25 17.42
N PRO A 6 15.34 8.62 16.74
CA PRO A 6 15.28 9.09 15.36
C PRO A 6 14.57 8.10 14.43
N ILE A 7 14.70 6.79 14.71
CA ILE A 7 14.04 5.71 13.98
C ILE A 7 12.50 5.85 13.97
N ALA A 8 11.90 6.31 15.08
CA ALA A 8 10.45 6.43 15.20
C ALA A 8 9.91 7.60 14.34
N LEU A 9 10.66 8.69 14.27
CA LEU A 9 10.33 9.84 13.43
C LEU A 9 10.42 9.49 11.95
N TRP A 10 11.47 8.80 11.53
CA TRP A 10 11.60 8.28 10.16
C TRP A 10 10.45 7.34 9.79
N TRP A 11 10.03 6.50 10.74
CA TRP A 11 8.88 5.60 10.53
C TRP A 11 7.56 6.35 10.39
N LEU A 12 7.35 7.42 11.17
CA LEU A 12 6.18 8.29 11.04
C LEU A 12 6.15 8.98 9.67
N ILE A 13 7.28 9.54 9.23
CA ILE A 13 7.41 10.18 7.92
C ILE A 13 7.10 9.18 6.79
N ALA A 14 7.61 7.95 6.88
CA ALA A 14 7.32 6.89 5.90
C ALA A 14 5.81 6.58 5.83
N LYS A 15 5.11 6.55 6.97
CA LYS A 15 3.65 6.36 7.00
C LYS A 15 2.89 7.54 6.40
N VAL A 16 3.32 8.78 6.67
CA VAL A 16 2.70 9.98 6.09
C VAL A 16 2.88 10.02 4.58
N LEU A 17 4.10 9.76 4.09
CA LEU A 17 4.41 9.64 2.65
C LEU A 17 3.56 8.55 1.99
N PHE A 18 3.35 7.42 2.66
CA PHE A 18 2.49 6.36 2.16
C PHE A 18 1.03 6.80 2.02
N ILE A 19 0.46 7.46 3.04
CA ILE A 19 -0.91 8.00 2.98
C ILE A 19 -1.03 9.05 1.86
N SER A 20 -0.06 9.97 1.74
CA SER A 20 -0.05 10.96 0.66
C SER A 20 0.09 10.32 -0.73
N GLY A 21 0.93 9.28 -0.86
CA GLY A 21 1.10 8.53 -2.10
C GLY A 21 -0.15 7.74 -2.51
N LEU A 22 -0.87 7.18 -1.53
CA LEU A 22 -2.19 6.55 -1.69
C LEU A 22 -3.21 7.54 -2.23
N LEU A 23 -3.35 8.71 -1.60
CA LEU A 23 -4.32 9.74 -2.00
C LEU A 23 -4.04 10.31 -3.39
N ARG A 24 -2.77 10.39 -3.78
CA ARG A 24 -2.35 10.99 -5.05
C ARG A 24 -2.21 9.97 -6.20
N GLY A 25 -2.44 8.68 -5.96
CA GLY A 25 -2.30 7.64 -6.98
C GLY A 25 -0.86 7.45 -7.49
N TRP A 26 0.13 7.68 -6.63
CA TRP A 26 1.54 7.53 -7.00
C TRP A 26 1.97 6.06 -6.95
N ARG A 27 1.88 5.38 -8.09
CA ARG A 27 2.24 3.95 -8.26
C ARG A 27 3.64 3.63 -7.69
N TRP A 28 4.63 4.48 -7.93
CA TRP A 28 6.00 4.29 -7.44
C TRP A 28 6.12 4.28 -5.91
N VAL A 29 5.43 5.19 -5.22
CA VAL A 29 5.41 5.22 -3.75
C VAL A 29 4.74 3.98 -3.19
N PHE A 30 3.73 3.47 -3.90
CA PHE A 30 3.05 2.22 -3.59
C PHE A 30 4.00 1.02 -3.61
N TYR A 31 4.79 0.89 -4.68
CA TYR A 31 5.79 -0.17 -4.79
C TYR A 31 6.87 -0.06 -3.72
N LEU A 32 7.41 1.14 -3.49
CA LEU A 32 8.43 1.39 -2.47
C LEU A 32 7.93 1.02 -1.08
N PHE A 33 6.70 1.42 -0.74
CA PHE A 33 6.10 1.07 0.54
C PHE A 33 5.89 -0.44 0.69
N LEU A 34 5.43 -1.13 -0.36
CA LEU A 34 5.22 -2.57 -0.32
C LEU A 34 6.52 -3.33 -0.06
N ILE A 35 7.62 -2.92 -0.70
CA ILE A 35 8.96 -3.50 -0.49
C ILE A 35 9.42 -3.27 0.95
N VAL A 36 9.30 -2.04 1.46
CA VAL A 36 9.73 -1.68 2.83
C VAL A 36 8.89 -2.39 3.89
N ALA A 37 7.56 -2.44 3.72
CA ALA A 37 6.65 -3.14 4.62
C ALA A 37 6.91 -4.66 4.62
N GLY A 38 7.17 -5.25 3.45
CA GLY A 38 7.54 -6.66 3.30
C GLY A 38 8.87 -6.97 4.01
N HIS A 39 9.89 -6.16 3.78
CA HIS A 39 11.18 -6.28 4.46
C HIS A 39 11.03 -6.19 5.98
N HIS A 40 10.24 -5.24 6.49
CA HIS A 40 9.97 -5.14 7.92
C HIS A 40 9.17 -6.30 8.48
N ALA A 41 8.17 -6.82 7.76
CA ALA A 41 7.44 -8.01 8.18
C ALA A 41 8.38 -9.20 8.40
N VAL A 42 9.32 -9.43 7.47
CA VAL A 42 10.33 -10.49 7.57
C VAL A 42 11.30 -10.23 8.74
N LEU A 43 11.80 -9.00 8.87
CA LEU A 43 12.72 -8.64 9.96
C LEU A 43 12.12 -8.80 11.36
N PHE A 44 10.82 -8.53 11.50
CA PHE A 44 10.13 -8.59 12.79
C PHE A 44 9.46 -9.94 13.05
N TRP A 45 9.37 -10.85 12.07
CA TRP A 45 8.72 -12.16 12.19
C TRP A 45 9.19 -12.96 13.42
N GLY A 46 10.50 -12.96 13.70
CA GLY A 46 11.08 -13.66 14.85
C GLY A 46 11.38 -12.79 16.07
N LYS A 47 11.15 -11.47 16.01
CA LYS A 47 11.55 -10.52 17.08
C LYS A 47 10.37 -9.85 17.76
N ASN A 48 9.32 -9.53 17.00
CA ASN A 48 8.14 -8.85 17.51
C ASN A 48 6.94 -9.20 16.62
N THR A 49 6.19 -10.21 17.03
CA THR A 49 5.04 -10.74 16.29
C THR A 49 3.95 -9.69 16.06
N ALA A 50 3.74 -8.78 17.02
CA ALA A 50 2.76 -7.70 16.87
C ALA A 50 3.18 -6.70 15.78
N ALA A 51 4.47 -6.35 15.72
CA ALA A 51 5.00 -5.50 14.66
C ALA A 51 4.95 -6.19 13.29
N ALA A 52 5.24 -7.49 13.22
CA ALA A 52 5.13 -8.28 11.99
C ALA A 52 3.68 -8.34 11.49
N ALA A 53 2.71 -8.60 12.38
CA ALA A 53 1.29 -8.64 12.05
C ALA A 53 0.78 -7.28 11.54
N LEU A 54 1.16 -6.17 12.18
CA LEU A 54 0.82 -4.83 11.72
C LEU A 54 1.34 -4.55 10.30
N ASN A 55 2.59 -4.94 10.01
CA ASN A 55 3.15 -4.78 8.66
C ASN A 55 2.43 -5.64 7.62
N LEU A 56 2.00 -6.85 7.98
CA LEU A 56 1.19 -7.70 7.10
C LEU A 56 -0.19 -7.10 6.81
N VAL A 57 -0.86 -6.55 7.83
CA VAL A 57 -2.14 -5.86 7.64
C VAL A 57 -1.95 -4.66 6.71
N LEU A 58 -0.87 -3.89 6.88
CA LEU A 58 -0.54 -2.79 5.98
C LEU A 58 -0.30 -3.28 4.55
N ILE A 59 0.44 -4.37 4.33
CA ILE A 59 0.65 -4.98 3.01
C ILE A 59 -0.69 -5.37 2.36
N LEU A 60 -1.57 -6.04 3.10
CA LEU A 60 -2.88 -6.47 2.61
C LEU A 60 -3.79 -5.29 2.28
N ALA A 61 -3.85 -4.28 3.15
CA ALA A 61 -4.61 -3.05 2.90
C ALA A 61 -4.08 -2.32 1.66
N THR A 62 -2.76 -2.27 1.50
CA THR A 62 -2.09 -1.70 0.33
C THR A 62 -2.51 -2.46 -0.94
N LEU A 63 -2.40 -3.79 -0.96
CA LEU A 63 -2.84 -4.61 -2.11
C LEU A 63 -4.33 -4.42 -2.44
N ALA A 64 -5.18 -4.35 -1.42
CA ALA A 64 -6.61 -4.14 -1.59
C ALA A 64 -6.90 -2.74 -2.18
N SER A 65 -6.25 -1.70 -1.67
CA SER A 65 -6.35 -0.34 -2.21
C SER A 65 -5.85 -0.26 -3.65
N TRP A 66 -4.77 -0.98 -4.00
CA TRP A 66 -4.33 -1.06 -5.40
C TRP A 66 -5.46 -1.60 -6.28
N ARG A 67 -6.01 -2.76 -5.91
CA ARG A 67 -7.10 -3.40 -6.66
C ARG A 67 -8.32 -2.49 -6.79
N HIS A 68 -8.56 -1.60 -5.83
CA HIS A 68 -9.63 -0.62 -5.93
C HIS A 68 -9.29 0.56 -6.86
N PHE A 69 -8.09 1.14 -6.72
CA PHE A 69 -7.70 2.35 -7.45
C PHE A 69 -7.26 2.11 -8.90
N TYR A 70 -6.67 0.96 -9.22
CA TYR A 70 -6.05 0.71 -10.53
C TYR A 70 -6.69 -0.42 -11.33
N ARG A 71 -7.69 -1.12 -10.79
CA ARG A 71 -8.44 -2.08 -11.59
C ARG A 71 -9.37 -1.31 -12.51
N LYS A 72 -8.99 -1.22 -13.79
CA LYS A 72 -9.88 -0.72 -14.84
C LYS A 72 -11.21 -1.49 -14.75
N PRO A 73 -12.36 -0.81 -14.84
CA PRO A 73 -13.60 -1.53 -15.15
C PRO A 73 -13.35 -2.27 -16.46
N GLU A 74 -13.58 -3.58 -16.47
CA GLU A 74 -13.61 -4.35 -17.71
C GLU A 74 -14.64 -3.68 -18.62
N ASP A 75 -14.22 -3.35 -19.84
CA ASP A 75 -15.06 -2.76 -20.88
C ASP A 75 -16.35 -3.57 -21.01
N SER A 76 -17.44 -3.03 -20.48
CA SER A 76 -18.80 -3.51 -20.72
C SER A 76 -19.31 -3.07 -22.10
N SER A 77 -18.42 -2.68 -23.00
CA SER A 77 -18.73 -2.37 -24.40
C SER A 77 -18.98 -3.61 -25.26
N ILE A 78 -19.53 -4.68 -24.67
CA ILE A 78 -20.41 -5.58 -25.42
C ILE A 78 -21.73 -4.83 -25.62
N THR A 79 -21.67 -3.76 -26.43
CA THR A 79 -22.82 -3.30 -27.18
C THR A 79 -22.66 -3.95 -28.55
N PRO A 80 -23.28 -5.11 -28.83
CA PRO A 80 -23.49 -5.46 -30.22
C PRO A 80 -24.35 -4.33 -30.81
N ALA A 81 -23.81 -3.72 -31.83
CA ALA A 81 -24.35 -2.53 -32.47
C ALA A 81 -25.84 -2.71 -32.80
N ARG A 82 -26.58 -1.65 -32.50
CA ARG A 82 -27.89 -1.27 -33.05
C ARG A 82 -28.26 -1.99 -34.35
N GLU A 83 -29.46 -2.59 -34.36
CA GLU A 83 -30.10 -3.19 -35.54
C GLU A 83 -30.10 -2.25 -36.76
N PRO A 84 -29.81 -2.77 -37.97
CA PRO A 84 -30.20 -2.12 -39.21
C PRO A 84 -31.37 -2.84 -39.88
N GLY A 85 -32.52 -2.15 -39.96
CA GLY A 85 -33.45 -2.18 -41.10
C GLY A 85 -34.42 -3.34 -41.21
#